data_AF-A0A1Q6ULF9-F1
#
_entry.id   AF-A0A1Q6ULF9-F1
#
_cell.length_a   1.000
_cell.length_b   1.000
_cell.length_c   1.000
_cell.angle_alpha   90.00
_cell.angle_beta   90.00
_cell.angle_gamma   90.00
#
_symmetry.space_group_name_H-M   'P 1'
#
loop_
_entity.id
_entity.type
_entity.pdbx_description
1 polymer ?
#
loop_
_entity_poly.entity_id
_entity_poly.type
_entity_poly.pdbx_seq_one_letter_code
_entity_poly.pdbx_strand_id
1 'polypeptide(L)'
;MENPDQKLLEILRNEKFIAFFDLGLVGENGVSEIGGLCKVAMPRQVRDIDYISLTFIFDTPSEGTFALAKRIMSRLTAEAFKKAIPSVSAITSVPATLRSGDNYIHQIDVIFSSHVPDAKDAVSKVVYAVRSSGGLNTEPPQWWDENSSPTPTEAEKANWAARIKALLGISK
;
A
#
# COMPACT_ATOMS: atom_id res chain seq x y z
N MET A 1 -4.08 30.35 10.52
CA MET A 1 -4.40 28.95 10.86
C MET A 1 -4.26 28.16 9.58
N GLU A 2 -3.26 27.28 9.49
CA GLU A 2 -3.10 26.40 8.33
C GLU A 2 -4.27 25.42 8.24
N ASN A 3 -4.76 25.17 7.04
CA ASN A 3 -5.85 24.23 6.81
C ASN A 3 -5.33 22.80 7.05
N PRO A 4 -5.92 22.02 7.99
CA PRO A 4 -5.55 20.62 8.24
C PRO A 4 -5.53 19.76 6.97
N ASP A 5 -6.40 20.04 6.01
CA ASP A 5 -6.50 19.32 4.74
C ASP A 5 -5.31 19.61 3.82
N GLN A 6 -4.77 20.84 3.83
CA GLN A 6 -3.55 21.17 3.07
C GLN A 6 -2.33 20.45 3.64
N LYS A 7 -2.24 20.36 4.98
CA LYS A 7 -1.15 19.64 5.65
C LYS A 7 -1.19 18.14 5.36
N LEU A 8 -2.39 17.54 5.35
CA LEU A 8 -2.59 16.14 4.95
C LEU A 8 -2.21 15.92 3.48
N LEU A 9 -2.61 16.83 2.58
CA LEU A 9 -2.26 16.76 1.16
C LEU A 9 -0.75 16.92 0.90
N GLU A 10 -0.05 17.75 1.67
CA GLU A 10 1.41 17.88 1.60
C GLU A 10 2.12 16.62 2.11
N ILE A 11 1.61 16.00 3.17
CA ILE A 11 2.13 14.73 3.70
C ILE A 11 1.99 13.61 2.65
N LEU A 12 0.81 13.48 2.04
CA LEU A 12 0.55 12.48 0.98
C LEU A 12 1.39 12.74 -0.29
N ARG A 13 1.65 14.01 -0.64
CA ARG A 13 2.50 14.38 -1.79
C ARG A 13 3.99 14.15 -1.54
N ASN A 14 4.39 14.04 -0.28
CA ASN A 14 5.77 13.86 0.14
C ASN A 14 6.09 12.42 0.56
N GLU A 15 5.29 11.43 0.13
CA GLU A 15 5.59 10.04 0.40
C GLU A 15 6.84 9.56 -0.38
N LYS A 16 7.69 8.83 0.34
CA LYS A 16 8.85 8.10 -0.16
C LYS A 16 8.45 6.64 -0.36
N PHE A 17 8.70 6.11 -1.54
CA PHE A 17 8.63 4.66 -1.75
C PHE A 17 9.84 4.01 -1.08
N ILE A 18 9.61 3.01 -0.22
CA ILE A 18 10.67 2.42 0.61
C ILE A 18 10.86 0.92 0.39
N ALA A 19 9.79 0.20 0.03
CA ALA A 19 9.88 -1.23 -0.22
C ALA A 19 8.67 -1.73 -1.00
N PHE A 20 8.81 -2.87 -1.65
CA PHE A 20 7.68 -3.62 -2.20
C PHE A 20 7.85 -5.11 -1.98
N PHE A 21 6.77 -5.86 -2.07
CA PHE A 21 6.79 -7.32 -2.03
C PHE A 21 5.66 -7.89 -2.86
N ASP A 22 5.95 -8.99 -3.54
CA ASP A 22 4.94 -9.79 -4.21
C ASP A 22 4.11 -10.53 -3.18
N LEU A 23 2.83 -10.70 -3.49
CA LEU A 23 1.86 -11.41 -2.66
C LEU A 23 0.98 -12.31 -3.52
N GLY A 24 0.45 -13.36 -2.90
CA GLY A 24 -0.49 -14.23 -3.58
C GLY A 24 -1.20 -15.19 -2.64
N LEU A 25 -2.29 -15.77 -3.13
CA LEU A 25 -3.00 -16.85 -2.48
C LEU A 25 -2.90 -18.08 -3.37
N VAL A 26 -2.54 -19.21 -2.77
CA VAL A 26 -2.52 -20.50 -3.44
C VAL A 26 -3.65 -21.34 -2.85
N GLY A 27 -4.48 -21.93 -3.72
CA GLY A 27 -5.57 -22.80 -3.31
C GLY A 27 -5.07 -24.15 -2.81
N GLU A 28 -5.96 -24.97 -2.26
CA GLU A 28 -5.62 -26.28 -1.68
C GLU A 28 -4.98 -27.25 -2.69
N ASN A 29 -5.24 -27.06 -3.98
CA ASN A 29 -4.67 -27.83 -5.08
C ASN A 29 -3.30 -27.33 -5.56
N GLY A 30 -2.72 -26.32 -4.89
CA GLY A 30 -1.44 -25.72 -5.28
C GLY A 30 -1.52 -24.73 -6.45
N VAL A 31 -2.74 -24.43 -6.95
CA VAL A 31 -2.95 -23.47 -8.05
C VAL A 31 -3.09 -22.05 -7.48
N SER A 32 -2.44 -21.07 -8.13
CA SER A 32 -2.59 -19.66 -7.77
C SER A 32 -4.04 -19.19 -7.93
N GLU A 33 -4.65 -18.72 -6.86
CA GLU A 33 -6.00 -18.15 -6.86
C GLU A 33 -5.99 -16.64 -7.12
N ILE A 34 -4.96 -15.95 -6.64
CA ILE A 34 -4.75 -14.53 -6.92
C ILE A 34 -3.29 -14.16 -6.69
N GLY A 35 -2.75 -13.29 -7.55
CA GLY A 35 -1.44 -12.69 -7.41
C GLY A 35 -1.54 -11.17 -7.25
N GLY A 36 -0.44 -10.55 -6.86
CA GLY A 36 -0.34 -9.11 -6.79
C GLY A 36 0.95 -8.61 -6.17
N LEU A 37 0.99 -7.29 -5.99
CA LEU A 37 2.10 -6.54 -5.46
C LEU A 37 1.60 -5.64 -4.33
N CYS A 38 2.37 -5.53 -3.25
CA CYS A 38 2.20 -4.48 -2.27
C CYS A 38 3.38 -3.50 -2.34
N LYS A 39 3.06 -2.23 -2.62
CA LYS A 39 3.97 -1.11 -2.51
C LYS A 39 3.91 -0.55 -1.09
N VAL A 40 5.04 -0.20 -0.51
CA VAL A 40 5.14 0.39 0.83
C VAL A 40 5.81 1.76 0.76
N ALA A 41 5.15 2.77 1.33
CA ALA A 41 5.62 4.13 1.37
C ALA A 41 5.52 4.73 2.78
N MET A 42 6.34 5.74 3.05
CA MET A 42 6.34 6.53 4.29
C MET A 42 6.65 7.99 3.98
N PRO A 43 6.37 8.97 4.85
CA PRO A 43 6.75 10.37 4.61
C PRO A 43 8.27 10.59 4.40
N ARG A 44 8.68 11.41 3.40
CA ARG A 44 10.08 11.67 3.01
C ARG A 44 10.95 12.37 4.05
N GLN A 45 10.36 13.12 4.98
CA GLN A 45 11.10 14.07 5.84
C GLN A 45 10.68 13.99 7.30
N VAL A 46 10.50 12.78 7.83
CA VAL A 46 10.18 12.59 9.25
C VAL A 46 11.31 11.84 9.95
N ARG A 47 11.70 12.34 11.13
CA ARG A 47 12.65 11.65 12.02
C ARG A 47 12.03 10.37 12.58
N ASP A 48 10.71 10.36 12.69
CA ASP A 48 9.89 9.36 13.35
C ASP A 48 8.70 9.01 12.44
N ILE A 49 8.38 7.72 12.29
CA ILE A 49 7.32 7.27 11.40
C ILE A 49 5.98 7.27 12.15
N ASP A 50 5.06 8.14 11.71
CA ASP A 50 3.70 8.25 12.25
C ASP A 50 2.70 7.35 11.53
N TYR A 51 2.99 7.02 10.28
CA TYR A 51 2.19 6.08 9.50
C TYR A 51 3.00 5.43 8.37
N ILE A 52 2.52 4.29 7.89
CA ILE A 52 2.99 3.64 6.66
C ILE A 52 1.82 3.50 5.69
N SER A 53 2.02 3.89 4.44
CA SER A 53 1.07 3.68 3.35
C SER A 53 1.38 2.39 2.60
N LEU A 54 0.35 1.58 2.39
CA LEU A 54 0.38 0.32 1.68
C LEU A 54 -0.53 0.42 0.47
N THR A 55 0.01 0.25 -0.74
CA THR A 55 -0.79 0.15 -1.95
C THR A 55 -0.76 -1.28 -2.45
N PHE A 56 -1.90 -1.96 -2.32
CA PHE A 56 -2.11 -3.30 -2.85
C PHE A 56 -2.59 -3.20 -4.30
N ILE A 57 -1.98 -3.99 -5.18
CA ILE A 57 -2.33 -4.11 -6.59
C ILE A 57 -2.54 -5.60 -6.84
N PHE A 58 -3.79 -6.03 -6.92
CA PHE A 58 -4.14 -7.42 -7.22
C PHE A 58 -4.46 -7.60 -8.70
N ASP A 59 -4.01 -8.70 -9.27
CA ASP A 59 -4.38 -9.14 -10.62
C ASP A 59 -5.79 -9.75 -10.56
N THR A 60 -6.76 -9.06 -11.14
CA THR A 60 -8.19 -9.39 -11.08
C THR A 60 -8.86 -9.46 -12.46
N PRO A 61 -8.41 -10.36 -13.37
CA PRO A 61 -8.96 -10.46 -14.72
C PRO A 61 -10.42 -10.97 -14.79
N SER A 62 -11.02 -11.28 -13.63
CA SER A 62 -12.38 -11.82 -13.53
C SER A 62 -13.11 -11.20 -12.34
N GLU A 63 -14.44 -11.22 -12.36
CA GLU A 63 -15.25 -10.82 -11.21
C GLU A 63 -14.98 -11.70 -9.97
N GLY A 64 -14.59 -12.97 -10.18
CA GLY A 64 -14.24 -13.88 -9.08
C GLY A 64 -12.97 -13.44 -8.34
N THR A 65 -11.90 -13.13 -9.08
CA THR A 65 -10.65 -12.62 -8.50
C THR A 65 -10.82 -11.21 -7.93
N PHE A 66 -11.68 -10.38 -8.51
CA PHE A 66 -12.06 -9.08 -7.95
C PHE A 66 -12.78 -9.20 -6.60
N ALA A 67 -13.76 -10.10 -6.48
CA ALA A 67 -14.46 -10.36 -5.23
C ALA A 67 -13.52 -10.95 -4.16
N LEU A 68 -12.60 -11.82 -4.57
CA LEU A 68 -11.57 -12.38 -3.69
C LEU A 68 -10.66 -11.29 -3.14
N ALA A 69 -10.17 -10.38 -3.99
CA ALA A 69 -9.33 -9.26 -3.57
C ALA A 69 -10.02 -8.38 -2.52
N LYS A 70 -11.31 -8.06 -2.73
CA LYS A 70 -12.12 -7.31 -1.75
C LYS A 70 -12.22 -8.03 -0.40
N ARG A 71 -12.43 -9.35 -0.42
CA ARG A 71 -12.52 -10.18 0.79
C ARG A 71 -11.19 -10.26 1.54
N ILE A 72 -10.07 -10.30 0.83
CA ILE A 72 -8.74 -10.24 1.43
C ILE A 72 -8.56 -8.89 2.13
N MET A 73 -8.86 -7.78 1.44
CA MET A 73 -8.72 -6.45 2.00
C MET A 73 -9.60 -6.22 3.23
N SER A 74 -10.81 -6.79 3.28
CA SER A 74 -11.69 -6.63 4.44
C SER A 74 -11.16 -7.31 5.72
N ARG A 75 -10.14 -8.17 5.63
CA ARG A 75 -9.48 -8.81 6.79
C ARG A 75 -8.34 -7.97 7.35
N LEU A 76 -7.85 -6.99 6.59
CA LEU A 76 -6.73 -6.14 6.95
C LEU A 76 -7.21 -4.95 7.80
N THR A 77 -7.76 -5.24 8.98
CA THR A 77 -8.32 -4.24 9.90
C THR A 77 -7.29 -3.70 10.90
N ALA A 78 -7.61 -2.62 11.62
CA ALA A 78 -6.73 -2.08 12.66
C ALA A 78 -6.38 -3.15 13.72
N GLU A 79 -7.34 -3.99 14.12
CA GLU A 79 -7.15 -5.10 15.06
C GLU A 79 -6.21 -6.16 14.52
N ALA A 80 -6.28 -6.45 13.22
CA ALA A 80 -5.37 -7.39 12.55
C ALA A 80 -3.92 -6.89 12.65
N PHE A 81 -3.68 -5.61 12.33
CA PHE A 81 -2.35 -5.03 12.42
C PHE A 81 -1.88 -4.87 13.87
N LYS A 82 -2.77 -4.52 14.82
CA LYS A 82 -2.46 -4.40 16.25
C LYS A 82 -1.86 -5.67 16.85
N LYS A 83 -2.23 -6.85 16.34
CA LYS A 83 -1.64 -8.14 16.77
C LYS A 83 -0.14 -8.23 16.49
N ALA A 84 0.32 -7.62 15.38
CA ALA A 84 1.71 -7.61 14.96
C ALA A 84 2.45 -6.34 15.43
N ILE A 85 1.74 -5.23 15.50
CA ILE A 85 2.26 -3.90 15.79
C ILE A 85 1.34 -3.25 16.84
N PRO A 86 1.59 -3.45 18.14
CA PRO A 86 0.70 -2.95 19.20
C PRO A 86 0.52 -1.42 19.20
N SER A 87 1.45 -0.67 18.61
CA SER A 87 1.37 0.78 18.46
C SER A 87 0.42 1.22 17.34
N VAL A 88 -0.22 0.33 16.57
CA VAL A 88 -1.21 0.75 15.58
C VAL A 88 -2.42 1.35 16.30
N SER A 89 -2.77 2.59 15.95
CA SER A 89 -3.93 3.29 16.52
C SER A 89 -5.17 3.11 15.64
N ALA A 90 -4.99 3.29 14.34
CA ALA A 90 -6.05 3.31 13.35
C ALA A 90 -5.55 2.85 11.98
N ILE A 91 -6.51 2.54 11.10
CA ILE A 91 -6.26 2.30 9.68
C ILE A 91 -7.24 3.13 8.87
N THR A 92 -6.73 3.81 7.84
CA THR A 92 -7.55 4.35 6.75
C THR A 92 -7.48 3.39 5.57
N SER A 93 -8.63 3.10 4.98
CA SER A 93 -8.75 2.14 3.88
C SER A 93 -9.51 2.80 2.76
N VAL A 94 -8.85 2.98 1.62
CA VAL A 94 -9.40 3.66 0.46
C VAL A 94 -9.23 2.72 -0.73
N PRO A 95 -10.32 2.11 -1.24
CA PRO A 95 -10.24 1.45 -2.54
C PRO A 95 -9.94 2.52 -3.58
N ALA A 96 -8.90 2.31 -4.38
CA ALA A 96 -8.68 3.20 -5.51
C ALA A 96 -9.81 2.93 -6.50
N THR A 97 -10.70 3.90 -6.67
CA THR A 97 -11.97 3.79 -7.42
C THR A 97 -11.78 3.57 -8.93
N LEU A 98 -10.55 3.54 -9.43
CA LEU A 98 -10.27 3.18 -10.81
C LEU A 98 -10.02 1.69 -10.96
N ARG A 99 -10.97 0.97 -11.57
CA ARG A 99 -10.64 -0.19 -12.40
C ARG A 99 -9.69 0.31 -13.49
N SER A 100 -8.39 0.17 -13.27
CA SER A 100 -7.40 0.34 -14.33
C SER A 100 -7.25 -1.00 -15.04
N GLY A 101 -8.20 -1.34 -15.91
CA GLY A 101 -8.22 -2.63 -16.60
C GLY A 101 -8.49 -3.80 -15.64
N ASP A 102 -7.66 -4.84 -15.74
CA ASP A 102 -7.81 -6.11 -15.02
C ASP A 102 -7.33 -6.08 -13.56
N ASN A 103 -7.03 -4.91 -12.97
CA ASN A 103 -6.43 -4.83 -11.64
C ASN A 103 -7.35 -4.18 -10.59
N TYR A 104 -7.31 -4.72 -9.38
CA TYR A 104 -7.92 -4.12 -8.19
C TYR A 104 -6.83 -3.45 -7.35
N ILE A 105 -6.96 -2.14 -7.18
CA ILE A 105 -6.01 -1.34 -6.42
C ILE A 105 -6.67 -0.86 -5.12
N HIS A 106 -5.98 -1.02 -3.99
CA HIS A 106 -6.49 -0.62 -2.70
C HIS A 106 -5.37 -0.06 -1.83
N GLN A 107 -5.58 1.12 -1.26
CA GLN A 107 -4.64 1.74 -0.33
C GLN A 107 -5.09 1.57 1.12
N ILE A 108 -4.14 1.21 1.98
CA ILE A 108 -4.28 1.17 3.43
C ILE A 108 -3.20 2.06 4.02
N ASP A 109 -3.56 3.04 4.85
CA ASP A 109 -2.58 3.73 5.67
C ASP A 109 -2.69 3.22 7.12
N VAL A 110 -1.57 2.70 7.63
CA VAL A 110 -1.44 2.17 8.97
C VAL A 110 -0.90 3.27 9.87
N ILE A 111 -1.73 3.78 10.79
CA ILE A 111 -1.41 4.91 11.65
C ILE A 111 -0.95 4.40 13.01
N PHE A 112 0.13 4.98 13.54
CA PHE A 112 0.69 4.60 14.84
C PHE A 112 0.29 5.60 15.95
N SER A 113 0.09 5.12 17.17
CA SER A 113 -0.10 5.93 18.39
C SER A 113 1.22 6.45 18.96
N SER A 114 2.33 5.88 18.53
CA SER A 114 3.68 6.26 18.92
C SER A 114 4.63 6.06 17.74
N HIS A 115 5.56 6.99 17.60
CA HIS A 115 6.63 6.97 16.62
C HIS A 115 7.31 5.60 16.50
N VAL A 116 7.44 5.10 15.27
CA VAL A 116 8.22 3.90 14.96
C VAL A 116 9.59 4.34 14.42
N PRO A 117 10.70 3.97 15.08
CA PRO A 117 12.03 4.49 14.73
C PRO A 117 12.69 3.76 13.56
N ASP A 118 12.25 2.53 13.25
CA ASP A 118 12.87 1.69 12.21
C ASP A 118 11.86 1.28 11.15
N ALA A 119 12.04 1.81 9.94
CA ALA A 119 11.25 1.44 8.77
C ALA A 119 11.37 -0.06 8.44
N LYS A 120 12.53 -0.69 8.65
CA LYS A 120 12.74 -2.11 8.33
C LYS A 120 11.93 -3.02 9.21
N ASP A 121 11.97 -2.78 10.51
CA ASP A 121 11.13 -3.48 11.49
C ASP A 121 9.64 -3.25 11.20
N ALA A 122 9.25 -2.00 10.93
CA ALA A 122 7.86 -1.64 10.64
C ALA A 122 7.31 -2.39 9.40
N VAL A 123 8.04 -2.37 8.28
CA VAL A 123 7.66 -3.12 7.06
C VAL A 123 7.60 -4.62 7.33
N SER A 124 8.56 -5.18 8.07
CA SER A 124 8.57 -6.61 8.40
C SER A 124 7.33 -7.03 9.19
N LYS A 125 6.90 -6.20 10.15
CA LYS A 125 5.67 -6.46 10.93
C LYS A 125 4.41 -6.24 10.10
N VAL A 126 4.40 -5.28 9.19
CA VAL A 126 3.31 -5.11 8.20
C VAL A 126 3.17 -6.35 7.34
N VAL A 127 4.27 -6.86 6.79
CA VAL A 127 4.28 -8.08 5.95
C VAL A 127 3.75 -9.27 6.76
N TYR A 128 4.16 -9.39 8.02
CA TYR A 128 3.62 -10.40 8.92
C TYR A 128 2.11 -10.27 9.12
N ALA A 129 1.58 -9.05 9.31
CA ALA A 129 0.14 -8.81 9.42
C ALA A 129 -0.61 -9.18 8.13
N VAL A 130 -0.05 -8.84 6.96
CA VAL A 130 -0.59 -9.20 5.64
C VAL A 130 -0.66 -10.72 5.48
N ARG A 131 0.40 -11.45 5.86
CA ARG A 131 0.43 -12.92 5.81
C ARG A 131 -0.61 -13.54 6.74
N SER A 132 -0.53 -13.19 8.02
CA SER A 132 -1.33 -13.82 9.08
C SER A 132 -2.82 -13.50 8.99
N SER A 133 -3.18 -12.25 8.67
CA SER A 133 -4.58 -11.80 8.68
C SER A 133 -5.19 -11.75 7.28
N GLY A 134 -4.41 -11.39 6.26
CA GLY A 134 -4.84 -11.46 4.87
C GLY A 134 -4.94 -12.91 4.36
N GLY A 135 -4.18 -13.83 4.96
CA GLY A 135 -4.05 -15.21 4.49
C GLY A 135 -3.22 -15.31 3.22
N LEU A 136 -2.32 -14.36 3.00
CA LEU A 136 -1.49 -14.28 1.79
C LEU A 136 -0.11 -14.88 2.03
N ASN A 137 0.42 -15.53 1.01
CA ASN A 137 1.86 -15.75 0.90
C ASN A 137 2.49 -14.45 0.41
N THR A 138 3.70 -14.14 0.87
CA THR A 138 4.46 -13.01 0.33
C THR A 138 5.91 -13.40 0.13
N GLU A 139 6.54 -12.81 -0.87
CA GLU A 139 7.99 -12.83 -0.99
C GLU A 139 8.63 -11.88 0.06
N PRO A 140 9.94 -11.99 0.31
CA PRO A 140 10.66 -11.03 1.12
C PRO A 140 10.56 -9.60 0.55
N PRO A 141 10.42 -8.56 1.39
CA PRO A 141 10.43 -7.18 0.93
C PRO A 141 11.72 -6.81 0.21
N GLN A 142 11.56 -6.27 -1.00
CA GLN A 142 12.62 -5.65 -1.78
C GLN A 142 12.68 -4.17 -1.42
N TRP A 143 13.87 -3.71 -1.00
CA TRP A 143 14.08 -2.35 -0.53
C TRP A 143 14.31 -1.41 -1.70
N TRP A 144 13.58 -0.29 -1.70
CA TRP A 144 13.73 0.75 -2.69
C TRP A 144 14.69 1.83 -2.18
N ASP A 145 15.84 1.95 -2.85
CA ASP A 145 16.78 3.03 -2.60
C ASP A 145 16.71 4.06 -3.72
N GLU A 146 16.20 5.26 -3.38
CA GLU A 146 16.04 6.36 -4.31
C GLU A 146 17.38 6.83 -4.92
N ASN A 147 18.52 6.56 -4.26
CA ASN A 147 19.84 6.92 -4.77
C ASN A 147 20.37 5.95 -5.85
N SER A 148 19.75 4.78 -5.97
CA SER A 148 20.08 3.75 -6.96
C SER A 148 18.91 3.42 -7.91
N SER A 149 17.82 4.18 -7.80
CA SER A 149 16.62 3.99 -8.62
C SER A 149 16.84 4.52 -10.04
N PRO A 150 16.43 3.77 -11.08
CA PRO A 150 16.45 4.29 -12.45
C PRO A 150 15.58 5.54 -12.53
N THR A 151 16.14 6.60 -13.11
CA THR A 151 15.42 7.87 -13.29
C THR A 151 14.16 7.59 -14.11
N PRO A 152 12.95 7.94 -13.63
CA PRO A 152 11.73 7.69 -14.38
C PRO A 152 11.81 8.38 -15.74
N THR A 153 11.44 7.65 -16.78
CA THR A 153 11.36 8.21 -18.14
C THR A 153 10.26 9.26 -18.20
N GLU A 154 10.36 10.21 -19.13
CA GLU A 154 9.34 11.25 -19.31
C GLU A 154 7.95 10.65 -19.62
N ALA A 155 7.90 9.48 -20.26
CA ALA A 155 6.67 8.73 -20.51
C ALA A 155 6.04 8.22 -19.20
N GLU A 156 6.83 7.70 -18.27
CA GLU A 156 6.34 7.23 -16.97
C GLU A 156 5.84 8.40 -16.10
N LYS A 157 6.58 9.52 -16.08
CA LYS A 157 6.15 10.75 -15.40
C LYS A 157 4.84 11.29 -15.97
N ALA A 158 4.69 11.31 -17.30
CA ALA A 158 3.46 11.75 -17.96
C ALA A 158 2.27 10.83 -17.63
N ASN A 159 2.51 9.52 -17.58
CA ASN A 159 1.48 8.52 -17.25
C ASN A 159 1.05 8.64 -15.78
N TRP A 160 1.99 8.82 -14.85
CA TRP A 160 1.68 9.09 -13.45
C TRP A 160 0.93 10.41 -13.27
N ALA A 161 1.36 11.47 -13.94
CA ALA A 161 0.67 12.77 -13.90
C ALA A 161 -0.75 12.68 -14.46
N ALA A 162 -0.96 11.94 -15.54
CA ALA A 162 -2.29 11.70 -16.11
C ALA A 162 -3.19 10.91 -15.15
N ARG A 163 -2.66 9.86 -14.53
CA ARG A 163 -3.37 9.04 -13.53
C ARG A 163 -3.72 9.83 -12.27
N ILE A 164 -2.80 10.67 -11.78
CA ILE A 164 -3.02 11.54 -10.63
C ILE A 164 -4.04 12.64 -10.95
N LYS A 165 -4.00 13.25 -12.14
CA LYS A 165 -5.02 14.23 -12.57
C LYS A 165 -6.41 13.61 -12.68
N ALA A 166 -6.51 12.40 -13.22
CA ALA A 166 -7.77 11.66 -13.28
C ALA A 166 -8.30 11.30 -11.88
N LEU A 167 -7.41 10.87 -10.97
CA LEU A 167 -7.74 10.57 -9.58
C LEU A 167 -8.24 11.81 -8.82
N LEU A 168 -7.63 12.97 -9.07
CA LEU A 168 -7.99 14.23 -8.42
C LEU A 168 -9.16 14.96 -9.08
N GLY A 169 -9.78 14.37 -10.12
CA GLY A 169 -10.88 15.02 -10.86
C GLY A 169 -10.47 16.32 -11.56
N ILE A 170 -9.17 16.52 -11.81
CA ILE A 170 -8.66 17.70 -12.51
C ILE A 170 -8.81 17.43 -14.01
N SER A 171 -10.03 17.58 -14.51
CA SER A 171 -10.30 17.70 -15.94
C SER A 171 -9.76 19.04 -16.46
N LYS A 172 -9.22 19.02 -17.68
CA LYS A 172 -8.94 20.25 -18.44
C LYS A 172 -10.22 21.05 -18.65
#